data_AF-A0A7X7MQ97-F1
#
_entry.id   AF-A0A7X7MQ97-F1
#
_cell.length_a   1.000
_cell.length_b   1.000
_cell.length_c   1.000
_cell.angle_alpha   90.00
_cell.angle_beta   90.00
_cell.angle_gamma   90.00
#
_symmetry.space_group_name_H-M   'P 1'
#
loop_
_entity.id
_entity.type
_entity.pdbx_description
1 polymer ?
#
loop_
_entity_poly.entity_id
_entity_poly.type
_entity_poly.pdbx_seq_one_letter_code
_entity_poly.pdbx_strand_id
1 'polypeptide(L)'
;MSDEEILCSADSFTASGELFALFLMTMHTFDFERLTRIVRKTRERIPQGTQIIVNIGDFDLAQARELKAAGVNGAYHVCRLREGVDTALDPEQRKATIRVIKEAGLDWYYCCEPIGPEHRAEELADQIFIGLEYGCFQHAAMRRVYVPSAPLAPYGQISELRLAQVTAVVTLATLACPETKSIAVHEPNLLGLTAGANTVYAEAGANPRDLEKNTTGHRGRDIAACKTMLYEAGFGNLLTSPGKGVSLADGYRHKP
;
A
#
# COMPACT_ATOMS: atom_id res chain seq x y z
N MET A 1 -4.31 17.86 -7.47
CA MET A 1 -5.58 17.42 -8.08
C MET A 1 -6.72 18.18 -7.44
N SER A 2 -7.66 18.63 -8.26
CA SER A 2 -8.95 19.17 -7.82
C SER A 2 -9.81 18.07 -7.18
N ASP A 3 -10.84 18.46 -6.43
CA ASP A 3 -11.75 17.49 -5.81
C ASP A 3 -12.45 16.63 -6.89
N GLU A 4 -12.83 17.20 -8.04
CA GLU A 4 -13.50 16.47 -9.12
C GLU A 4 -12.58 15.45 -9.80
N GLU A 5 -11.31 15.79 -10.04
CA GLU A 5 -10.33 14.85 -10.61
C GLU A 5 -10.13 13.63 -9.71
N ILE A 6 -10.12 13.83 -8.38
CA ILE A 6 -9.98 12.76 -7.41
C ILE A 6 -11.20 11.82 -7.46
N LEU A 7 -12.41 12.40 -7.50
CA LEU A 7 -13.64 11.60 -7.55
C LEU A 7 -13.79 10.85 -8.88
N CYS A 8 -13.46 11.48 -10.01
CA CYS A 8 -13.44 10.82 -11.32
C CYS A 8 -12.43 9.66 -11.37
N SER A 9 -11.27 9.84 -10.74
CA SER A 9 -10.27 8.77 -10.60
C SER A 9 -10.82 7.62 -9.74
N ALA A 10 -11.47 7.93 -8.62
CA ALA A 10 -12.08 6.92 -7.75
C ALA A 10 -13.16 6.10 -8.48
N ASP A 11 -14.01 6.74 -9.28
CA ASP A 11 -15.00 6.06 -10.12
C ASP A 11 -14.30 5.14 -11.14
N SER A 12 -13.29 5.65 -11.84
CA SER A 12 -12.55 4.89 -12.86
C SER A 12 -11.89 3.64 -12.28
N PHE A 13 -11.27 3.77 -11.10
CA PHE A 13 -10.65 2.64 -10.39
C PHE A 13 -11.65 1.61 -9.88
N THR A 14 -12.89 2.01 -9.60
CA THR A 14 -13.90 1.13 -9.01
C THR A 14 -14.93 0.63 -10.01
N ALA A 15 -14.88 1.10 -11.25
CA ALA A 15 -15.82 0.78 -12.32
C ALA A 15 -15.92 -0.72 -12.62
N SER A 16 -14.82 -1.48 -12.48
CA SER A 16 -14.85 -2.95 -12.67
C SER A 16 -15.54 -3.69 -11.52
N GLY A 17 -15.65 -3.06 -10.35
CA GLY A 17 -16.07 -3.73 -9.11
C GLY A 17 -15.04 -4.73 -8.56
N GLU A 18 -13.82 -4.75 -9.12
CA GLU A 18 -12.76 -5.71 -8.75
C GLU A 18 -11.69 -5.13 -7.82
N LEU A 19 -11.82 -3.85 -7.44
CA LEU A 19 -10.90 -3.19 -6.52
C LEU A 19 -11.26 -3.47 -5.06
N PHE A 20 -10.37 -4.16 -4.34
CA PHE A 20 -10.51 -4.41 -2.91
C PHE A 20 -10.43 -3.13 -2.06
N ALA A 21 -9.40 -2.31 -2.30
CA ALA A 21 -9.12 -1.11 -1.53
C ALA A 21 -8.67 0.05 -2.42
N LEU A 22 -9.27 1.22 -2.22
CA LEU A 22 -8.89 2.49 -2.83
C LEU A 22 -8.04 3.28 -1.84
N PHE A 23 -6.82 3.65 -2.25
CA PHE A 23 -5.90 4.42 -1.42
C PHE A 23 -6.00 5.91 -1.77
N LEU A 24 -6.33 6.73 -0.77
CA LEU A 24 -6.26 8.18 -0.85
C LEU A 24 -4.96 8.66 -0.20
N MET A 25 -4.06 9.18 -1.03
CA MET A 25 -2.70 9.50 -0.61
C MET A 25 -2.47 11.01 -0.65
N THR A 26 -1.77 11.54 0.35
CA THR A 26 -1.31 12.93 0.36
C THR A 26 0.04 13.04 1.07
N MET A 27 0.73 14.15 0.83
CA MET A 27 1.99 14.46 1.51
C MET A 27 1.76 14.76 2.99
N HIS A 28 2.85 14.86 3.75
CA HIS A 28 2.83 15.04 5.20
C HIS A 28 1.97 16.24 5.67
N THR A 29 2.04 17.36 4.96
CA THR A 29 1.20 18.53 5.20
C THR A 29 0.03 18.55 4.23
N PHE A 30 -1.18 18.56 4.77
CA PHE A 30 -2.42 18.56 3.98
C PHE A 30 -3.56 19.19 4.78
N ASP A 31 -4.63 19.54 4.07
CA ASP A 31 -5.88 20.03 4.65
C ASP A 31 -6.73 18.83 5.07
N PHE A 32 -6.86 18.64 6.38
CA PHE A 32 -7.59 17.51 6.95
C PHE A 32 -9.09 17.60 6.70
N GLU A 33 -9.70 18.79 6.78
CA GLU A 33 -11.12 18.98 6.50
C GLU A 33 -11.45 18.69 5.04
N ARG A 34 -10.56 19.11 4.13
CA ARG A 34 -10.68 18.76 2.72
C ARG A 34 -10.58 17.25 2.50
N LEU A 35 -9.65 16.57 3.17
CA LEU A 35 -9.53 15.11 3.08
C LEU A 35 -10.82 14.43 3.55
N THR A 36 -11.36 14.78 4.72
CA THR A 36 -12.58 14.12 5.23
C THR A 36 -13.80 14.41 4.35
N ARG A 37 -13.89 15.62 3.77
CA ARG A 37 -14.91 15.93 2.76
C ARG A 37 -14.77 15.06 1.50
N ILE A 38 -13.55 14.87 0.99
CA ILE A 38 -13.29 14.02 -0.17
C ILE A 38 -13.65 12.57 0.14
N VAL A 39 -13.24 12.04 1.30
CA VAL A 39 -13.59 10.68 1.73
C VAL A 39 -15.10 10.45 1.70
N ARG A 40 -15.88 11.37 2.29
CA ARG A 40 -17.36 11.26 2.30
C ARG A 40 -17.94 11.21 0.89
N LYS A 41 -17.50 12.12 0.01
CA LYS A 41 -17.95 12.14 -1.40
C LYS A 41 -17.52 10.89 -2.18
N THR A 42 -16.30 10.41 -1.97
CA THR A 42 -15.81 9.15 -2.56
C THR A 42 -16.65 7.98 -2.07
N ARG A 43 -17.00 7.96 -0.78
CA ARG A 43 -17.76 6.88 -0.17
C ARG A 43 -19.17 6.75 -0.76
N GLU A 44 -19.79 7.87 -1.12
CA GLU A 44 -21.11 7.95 -1.77
C GLU A 44 -21.10 7.45 -3.22
N ARG A 45 -19.93 7.45 -3.90
CA ARG A 45 -19.81 7.12 -5.33
C ARG A 45 -19.34 5.69 -5.59
N ILE A 46 -18.41 5.18 -4.81
CA ILE A 46 -17.78 3.87 -5.07
C ILE A 46 -18.53 2.72 -4.38
N PRO A 47 -18.41 1.46 -4.86
CA PRO A 47 -19.08 0.30 -4.28
C PRO A 47 -18.88 0.18 -2.76
N GLN A 48 -19.96 -0.06 -2.01
CA GLN A 48 -19.95 -0.09 -0.53
C GLN A 48 -18.92 -1.08 0.05
N GLY A 49 -18.65 -2.18 -0.66
CA GLY A 49 -17.67 -3.19 -0.25
C GLY A 49 -16.21 -2.79 -0.47
N THR A 50 -15.91 -1.85 -1.37
CA THR A 50 -14.53 -1.38 -1.61
C THR A 50 -14.05 -0.58 -0.41
N GLN A 51 -12.91 -0.98 0.17
CA GLN A 51 -12.33 -0.32 1.33
C GLN A 51 -11.71 1.02 0.94
N ILE A 52 -11.78 2.03 1.82
CA ILE A 52 -11.06 3.29 1.66
C ILE A 52 -9.90 3.31 2.66
N ILE A 53 -8.68 3.41 2.14
CA ILE A 53 -7.45 3.44 2.93
C ILE A 53 -6.80 4.80 2.77
N VAL A 54 -6.38 5.43 3.86
CA VAL A 54 -5.63 6.70 3.78
C VAL A 54 -4.13 6.44 3.91
N ASN A 55 -3.33 7.15 3.12
CA ASN A 55 -1.88 7.21 3.29
C ASN A 55 -1.50 8.68 3.48
N ILE A 56 -1.43 9.08 4.74
CA ILE A 56 -1.28 10.47 5.19
C ILE A 56 -0.15 10.57 6.22
N GLY A 57 0.22 11.80 6.59
CA GLY A 57 1.16 12.06 7.69
C GLY A 57 0.66 11.54 9.06
N ASP A 58 1.41 11.84 10.12
CA ASP A 58 1.00 11.51 11.48
C ASP A 58 -0.32 12.21 11.87
N PHE A 59 -1.16 11.54 12.63
CA PHE A 59 -2.46 12.06 13.10
C PHE A 59 -2.82 11.54 14.49
N ASP A 60 -3.65 12.31 15.19
CA ASP A 60 -4.10 11.97 16.53
C ASP A 60 -5.39 11.11 16.53
N LEU A 61 -5.81 10.69 17.73
CA LEU A 61 -6.99 9.85 17.91
C LEU A 61 -8.29 10.53 17.51
N ALA A 62 -8.40 11.85 17.68
CA ALA A 62 -9.61 12.59 17.28
C ALA A 62 -9.74 12.57 15.75
N GLN A 63 -8.63 12.84 15.06
CA GLN A 63 -8.54 12.74 13.61
C GLN A 63 -8.82 11.30 13.13
N ALA A 64 -8.26 10.29 13.77
CA ALA A 64 -8.50 8.88 13.42
C ALA A 64 -10.00 8.50 13.51
N ARG A 65 -10.68 8.98 14.57
CA ARG A 65 -12.12 8.78 14.75
C ARG A 65 -12.94 9.52 13.70
N GLU A 66 -12.53 10.73 13.32
CA GLU A 66 -13.20 11.48 12.25
C GLU A 66 -13.03 10.80 10.89
N LEU A 67 -11.83 10.30 10.57
CA LEU A 67 -11.58 9.51 9.36
C LEU A 67 -12.50 8.29 9.31
N LYS A 68 -12.58 7.53 10.40
CA LYS A 68 -13.47 6.38 10.50
C LYS A 68 -14.93 6.77 10.31
N ALA A 69 -15.39 7.85 10.95
CA ALA A 69 -16.75 8.35 10.79
C ALA A 69 -17.05 8.85 9.37
N ALA A 70 -16.04 9.34 8.64
CA ALA A 70 -16.16 9.74 7.25
C ALA A 70 -16.25 8.54 6.28
N GLY A 71 -15.90 7.33 6.72
CA GLY A 71 -15.95 6.11 5.91
C GLY A 71 -14.59 5.50 5.56
N VAL A 72 -13.50 5.93 6.21
CA VAL A 72 -12.19 5.28 6.11
C VAL A 72 -12.21 3.94 6.84
N ASN A 73 -11.67 2.90 6.19
CA ASN A 73 -11.57 1.55 6.72
C ASN A 73 -10.19 1.26 7.34
N GLY A 74 -9.14 1.87 6.79
CA GLY A 74 -7.79 1.65 7.26
C GLY A 74 -6.82 2.78 6.93
N ALA A 75 -5.60 2.65 7.42
CA ALA A 75 -4.53 3.60 7.17
C ALA A 75 -3.22 2.86 6.84
N TYR A 76 -2.57 3.30 5.76
CA TYR A 76 -1.18 2.99 5.48
C TYR A 76 -0.28 3.95 6.22
N HIS A 77 0.52 3.41 7.13
CA HIS A 77 1.43 4.22 7.94
C HIS A 77 2.63 3.39 8.34
N VAL A 78 3.84 3.93 8.18
CA VAL A 78 5.08 3.16 8.26
C VAL A 78 6.13 3.92 9.07
N CYS A 79 6.72 3.25 10.07
CA CYS A 79 8.06 3.55 10.56
C CYS A 79 9.08 2.92 9.59
N ARG A 80 9.72 3.75 8.78
CA ARG A 80 10.59 3.32 7.67
C ARG A 80 11.95 2.81 8.17
N LEU A 81 12.65 2.05 7.32
CA LEU A 81 14.04 1.68 7.57
C LEU A 81 14.84 2.96 7.75
N ARG A 82 15.62 2.99 8.83
CA ARG A 82 16.45 4.14 9.19
C ARG A 82 15.68 5.46 9.31
N GLU A 83 14.39 5.42 9.66
CA GLU A 83 13.66 6.63 10.06
C GLU A 83 14.36 7.26 11.28
N GLY A 84 14.54 8.57 11.27
CA GLY A 84 15.37 9.29 12.27
C GLY A 84 16.88 9.25 12.00
N VAL A 85 17.35 8.46 11.02
CA VAL A 85 18.74 8.41 10.56
C VAL A 85 18.85 8.99 9.16
N ASP A 86 18.10 8.44 8.20
CA ASP A 86 18.05 8.92 6.81
C ASP A 86 16.98 10.03 6.63
N THR A 87 16.08 10.19 7.60
CA THR A 87 15.04 11.22 7.62
C THR A 87 15.04 11.96 8.95
N ALA A 88 14.49 13.17 8.97
CA ALA A 88 14.32 13.97 10.19
C ALA A 88 13.06 13.59 11.01
N LEU A 89 12.41 12.47 10.68
CA LEU A 89 11.16 12.05 11.29
C LEU A 89 11.43 11.16 12.50
N ASP A 90 10.70 11.37 13.59
CA ASP A 90 10.88 10.61 14.84
C ASP A 90 10.19 9.24 14.76
N PRO A 91 10.93 8.11 14.87
CA PRO A 91 10.35 6.78 14.93
C PRO A 91 9.29 6.60 16.01
N GLU A 92 9.44 7.25 17.17
CA GLU A 92 8.47 7.12 18.26
C GLU A 92 7.15 7.84 17.95
N GLN A 93 7.21 8.95 17.21
CA GLN A 93 6.01 9.61 16.70
C GLN A 93 5.26 8.71 15.70
N ARG A 94 5.99 8.01 14.81
CA ARG A 94 5.38 7.02 13.89
C ARG A 94 4.68 5.91 14.65
N LYS A 95 5.34 5.34 15.65
CA LYS A 95 4.77 4.29 16.50
C LYS A 95 3.56 4.80 17.30
N ALA A 96 3.55 6.08 17.70
CA ALA A 96 2.38 6.68 18.33
C ALA A 96 1.18 6.73 17.38
N THR A 97 1.38 7.14 16.11
CA THR A 97 0.32 7.10 15.08
C THR A 97 -0.16 5.65 14.81
N ILE A 98 0.74 4.67 14.80
CA ILE A 98 0.37 3.24 14.67
C ILE A 98 -0.59 2.82 15.79
N ARG A 99 -0.27 3.18 17.05
CA ARG A 99 -1.16 2.90 18.19
C ARG A 99 -2.52 3.59 18.03
N VAL A 100 -2.53 4.84 17.56
CA VAL A 100 -3.76 5.60 17.28
C VAL A 100 -4.63 4.90 16.23
N ILE A 101 -4.05 4.41 15.13
CA ILE A 101 -4.78 3.67 14.08
C ILE A 101 -5.48 2.45 14.68
N LYS A 102 -4.75 1.67 15.48
CA LYS A 102 -5.27 0.47 16.14
C LYS A 102 -6.34 0.82 17.18
N GLU A 103 -6.14 1.84 17.98
CA GLU A 103 -7.10 2.29 19.00
C GLU A 103 -8.41 2.79 18.37
N ALA A 104 -8.35 3.46 17.21
CA ALA A 104 -9.53 3.85 16.46
C ALA A 104 -10.26 2.65 15.82
N GLY A 105 -9.64 1.47 15.81
CA GLY A 105 -10.13 0.26 15.14
C GLY A 105 -10.17 0.43 13.62
N LEU A 106 -9.14 1.07 13.07
CA LEU A 106 -8.86 1.11 11.64
C LEU A 106 -7.88 -0.04 11.30
N ASP A 107 -8.03 -0.63 10.11
CA ASP A 107 -7.07 -1.60 9.62
C ASP A 107 -5.73 -0.92 9.35
N TRP A 108 -4.65 -1.47 9.90
CA TRP A 108 -3.32 -0.90 9.75
C TRP A 108 -2.55 -1.61 8.64
N TYR A 109 -2.19 -0.86 7.61
CA TYR A 109 -1.39 -1.30 6.48
C TYR A 109 0.06 -0.88 6.69
N TYR A 110 0.95 -1.86 6.71
CA TYR A 110 2.37 -1.71 7.00
C TYR A 110 3.24 -2.34 5.92
N CYS A 111 4.52 -1.96 5.90
CA CYS A 111 5.48 -2.40 4.90
C CYS A 111 6.90 -2.37 5.47
N CYS A 112 7.70 -3.39 5.13
CA CYS A 112 9.14 -3.35 5.30
C CYS A 112 9.73 -2.52 4.14
N GLU A 113 10.05 -1.24 4.40
CA GLU A 113 10.41 -0.28 3.36
C GLU A 113 11.17 0.98 3.81
N PRO A 114 11.74 1.72 2.84
CA PRO A 114 12.10 1.27 1.50
C PRO A 114 13.41 0.48 1.55
N ILE A 115 13.46 -0.71 0.97
CA ILE A 115 14.64 -1.58 1.03
C ILE A 115 15.69 -1.14 0.00
N GLY A 116 16.90 -0.80 0.46
CA GLY A 116 18.07 -0.49 -0.36
C GLY A 116 19.22 -1.46 -0.11
N PRO A 117 20.27 -1.46 -0.98
CA PRO A 117 21.43 -2.33 -0.81
C PRO A 117 22.25 -2.11 0.48
N GLU A 118 22.10 -0.96 1.13
CA GLU A 118 22.76 -0.60 2.38
C GLU A 118 22.13 -1.19 3.64
N HIS A 119 20.92 -1.74 3.54
CA HIS A 119 20.20 -2.29 4.69
C HIS A 119 20.66 -3.71 5.02
N ARG A 120 21.00 -3.91 6.30
CA ARG A 120 21.41 -5.21 6.85
C ARG A 120 20.21 -6.08 7.19
N ALA A 121 20.44 -7.39 7.32
CA ALA A 121 19.38 -8.34 7.66
C ALA A 121 18.73 -8.04 9.01
N GLU A 122 19.52 -7.55 9.98
CA GLU A 122 19.05 -7.16 11.30
C GLU A 122 18.09 -5.97 11.23
N GLU A 123 18.40 -4.96 10.39
CA GLU A 123 17.51 -3.80 10.20
C GLU A 123 16.19 -4.20 9.54
N LEU A 124 16.22 -5.14 8.60
CA LEU A 124 15.01 -5.70 8.01
C LEU A 124 14.19 -6.47 9.05
N ALA A 125 14.84 -7.29 9.88
CA ALA A 125 14.18 -8.03 10.93
C ALA A 125 13.51 -7.10 11.94
N ASP A 126 14.23 -6.09 12.44
CA ASP A 126 13.72 -5.10 13.39
C ASP A 126 12.46 -4.42 12.85
N GLN A 127 12.48 -4.01 11.59
CA GLN A 127 11.31 -3.39 10.97
C GLN A 127 10.13 -4.36 10.80
N ILE A 128 10.38 -5.61 10.38
CA ILE A 128 9.34 -6.64 10.27
C ILE A 128 8.69 -6.90 11.63
N PHE A 129 9.47 -6.90 12.71
CA PHE A 129 8.95 -7.09 14.06
C PHE A 129 8.02 -5.97 14.53
N ILE A 130 8.11 -4.75 14.01
CA ILE A 130 7.13 -3.69 14.29
C ILE A 130 5.73 -4.12 13.81
N GLY A 131 5.63 -4.71 12.61
CA GLY A 131 4.36 -5.22 12.08
C GLY A 131 3.74 -6.31 12.96
N LEU A 132 4.60 -7.16 13.55
CA LEU A 132 4.21 -8.22 14.47
C LEU A 132 3.80 -7.68 15.85
N GLU A 133 4.58 -6.76 16.42
CA GLU A 133 4.36 -6.18 17.75
C GLU A 133 3.01 -5.46 17.84
N TYR A 134 2.64 -4.71 16.80
CA TYR A 134 1.41 -3.92 16.77
C TYR A 134 0.26 -4.60 16.00
N GLY A 135 0.51 -5.78 15.40
CA GLY A 135 -0.46 -6.58 14.66
C GLY A 135 -1.02 -5.86 13.43
N CYS A 136 -0.24 -5.74 12.35
CA CYS A 136 -0.70 -5.13 11.11
C CYS A 136 -1.74 -6.01 10.38
N PHE A 137 -2.75 -5.37 9.77
CA PHE A 137 -3.72 -6.03 8.89
C PHE A 137 -3.05 -6.48 7.60
N GLN A 138 -2.24 -5.61 7.01
CA GLN A 138 -1.43 -5.92 5.84
C GLN A 138 0.03 -5.68 6.15
N HIS A 139 0.88 -6.67 5.86
CA HIS A 139 2.32 -6.44 5.77
C HIS A 139 2.74 -6.36 4.31
N ALA A 140 3.92 -5.83 4.04
CA ALA A 140 4.49 -5.84 2.71
C ALA A 140 6.02 -5.80 2.75
N ALA A 141 6.64 -5.94 1.57
CA ALA A 141 8.02 -5.53 1.31
C ALA A 141 8.05 -4.58 0.11
N MET A 142 8.78 -3.48 0.23
CA MET A 142 8.96 -2.53 -0.86
C MET A 142 10.42 -2.15 -1.04
N ARG A 143 10.93 -2.24 -2.28
CA ARG A 143 12.28 -1.77 -2.62
C ARG A 143 12.31 -0.26 -2.85
N ARG A 144 13.42 0.40 -2.51
CA ARG A 144 13.68 1.78 -2.94
C ARG A 144 13.77 1.83 -4.47
N VAL A 145 13.06 2.76 -5.07
CA VAL A 145 13.22 3.11 -6.49
C VAL A 145 14.45 3.99 -6.67
N TYR A 146 15.32 3.63 -7.60
CA TYR A 146 16.49 4.39 -7.96
C TYR A 146 16.11 5.72 -8.62
N VAL A 147 16.63 6.82 -8.07
CA VAL A 147 16.48 8.17 -8.60
C VAL A 147 17.88 8.79 -8.61
N PRO A 148 18.47 9.13 -9.79
CA PRO A 148 19.85 9.58 -9.89
C PRO A 148 20.20 10.80 -9.04
N SER A 149 19.25 11.71 -8.82
CA SER A 149 19.43 12.94 -8.06
C SER A 149 19.19 12.79 -6.55
N ALA A 150 18.75 11.62 -6.08
CA ALA A 150 18.45 11.42 -4.67
C ALA A 150 19.74 11.24 -3.83
N PRO A 151 19.76 11.69 -2.55
CA PRO A 151 20.92 11.50 -1.67
C PRO A 151 21.37 10.03 -1.53
N LEU A 152 20.43 9.09 -1.63
CA LEU A 152 20.68 7.64 -1.53
C LEU A 152 21.00 6.98 -2.89
N ALA A 153 21.17 7.75 -3.97
CA ALA A 153 21.53 7.22 -5.29
C ALA A 153 22.82 6.38 -5.31
N PRO A 154 23.90 6.73 -4.56
CA PRO A 154 25.14 5.94 -4.56
C PRO A 154 24.96 4.48 -4.13
N TYR A 155 23.92 4.15 -3.36
CA TYR A 155 23.64 2.78 -2.95
C TYR A 155 22.94 1.96 -4.03
N GLY A 156 22.32 2.59 -5.04
CA GLY A 156 21.56 1.89 -6.07
C GLY A 156 20.22 1.32 -5.58
N GLN A 157 19.78 0.23 -6.22
CA GLN A 157 18.49 -0.43 -6.00
C GLN A 157 18.65 -1.94 -5.98
N ILE A 158 17.92 -2.62 -5.10
CA ILE A 158 17.93 -4.09 -5.02
C ILE A 158 17.20 -4.74 -6.21
N SER A 159 17.63 -5.95 -6.58
CA SER A 159 16.95 -6.76 -7.59
C SER A 159 15.57 -7.24 -7.11
N GLU A 160 14.71 -7.63 -8.05
CA GLU A 160 13.42 -8.26 -7.73
C GLU A 160 13.60 -9.60 -7.01
N LEU A 161 14.67 -10.33 -7.32
CA LEU A 161 15.04 -11.56 -6.62
C LEU A 161 15.31 -11.29 -5.13
N ARG A 162 16.08 -10.24 -4.81
CA ARG A 162 16.33 -9.87 -3.40
C ARG A 162 15.05 -9.37 -2.73
N LEU A 163 14.21 -8.62 -3.42
CA LEU A 163 12.91 -8.21 -2.89
C LEU A 163 12.02 -9.43 -2.58
N ALA A 164 11.92 -10.39 -3.51
CA ALA A 164 11.18 -11.63 -3.32
C ALA A 164 11.69 -12.44 -2.12
N GLN A 165 13.02 -12.52 -1.93
CA GLN A 165 13.59 -13.13 -0.74
C GLN A 165 13.11 -12.45 0.55
N VAL A 166 13.09 -11.11 0.60
CA VAL A 166 12.57 -10.39 1.78
C VAL A 166 11.07 -10.59 1.94
N THR A 167 10.29 -10.61 0.85
CA THR A 167 8.87 -10.94 0.87
C THR A 167 8.60 -12.32 1.48
N ALA A 168 9.42 -13.33 1.15
CA ALA A 168 9.32 -14.65 1.78
C ALA A 168 9.58 -14.60 3.28
N VAL A 169 10.56 -13.83 3.72
CA VAL A 169 10.84 -13.63 5.15
C VAL A 169 9.69 -12.92 5.85
N VAL A 170 9.15 -11.83 5.27
CA VAL A 170 7.96 -11.13 5.79
C VAL A 170 6.78 -12.10 5.93
N THR A 171 6.53 -12.89 4.89
CA THR A 171 5.42 -13.86 4.88
C THR A 171 5.58 -14.86 6.02
N LEU A 172 6.73 -15.54 6.10
CA LEU A 172 6.97 -16.55 7.13
C LEU A 172 6.97 -15.98 8.56
N ALA A 173 7.55 -14.79 8.74
CA ALA A 173 7.57 -14.12 10.04
C ALA A 173 6.17 -13.76 10.53
N THR A 174 5.25 -13.43 9.62
CA THR A 174 3.90 -12.94 9.94
C THR A 174 2.82 -14.03 9.91
N LEU A 175 3.13 -15.27 9.53
CA LEU A 175 2.15 -16.37 9.48
C LEU A 175 1.41 -16.61 10.81
N ALA A 176 2.08 -16.39 11.95
CA ALA A 176 1.50 -16.59 13.27
C ALA A 176 0.71 -15.37 13.79
N CYS A 177 0.75 -14.25 13.08
CA CYS A 177 0.06 -13.01 13.45
C CYS A 177 -1.40 -13.08 12.98
N PRO A 178 -2.39 -13.26 13.88
CA PRO A 178 -3.78 -13.41 13.48
C PRO A 178 -4.36 -12.15 12.83
N GLU A 179 -3.80 -10.97 13.10
CA GLU A 179 -4.19 -9.71 12.49
C GLU A 179 -3.82 -9.64 11.01
N THR A 180 -2.71 -10.27 10.60
CA THR A 180 -2.20 -10.17 9.23
C THR A 180 -3.06 -11.00 8.26
N LYS A 181 -3.79 -10.30 7.39
CA LYS A 181 -4.70 -10.88 6.38
C LYS A 181 -4.13 -10.85 4.97
N SER A 182 -3.17 -9.97 4.70
CA SER A 182 -2.56 -9.84 3.38
C SER A 182 -1.08 -9.51 3.45
N ILE A 183 -0.35 -9.94 2.42
CA ILE A 183 1.05 -9.63 2.19
C ILE A 183 1.18 -9.01 0.81
N ALA A 184 1.66 -7.77 0.71
CA ALA A 184 1.96 -7.15 -0.58
C ALA A 184 3.45 -7.15 -0.94
N VAL A 185 3.69 -7.03 -2.24
CA VAL A 185 4.99 -6.67 -2.80
C VAL A 185 4.87 -5.39 -3.61
N HIS A 186 5.81 -4.45 -3.41
CA HIS A 186 5.87 -3.21 -4.17
C HIS A 186 7.31 -2.93 -4.70
N GLU A 187 7.50 -2.58 -5.97
CA GLU A 187 6.50 -2.55 -7.06
C GLU A 187 5.95 -3.96 -7.35
N PRO A 188 4.73 -4.09 -7.91
CA PRO A 188 4.16 -5.40 -8.22
C PRO A 188 5.10 -6.22 -9.12
N ASN A 189 5.31 -7.49 -8.80
CA ASN A 189 6.12 -8.38 -9.64
C ASN A 189 5.79 -9.84 -9.34
N LEU A 190 5.99 -10.71 -10.34
CA LEU A 190 5.67 -12.13 -10.24
C LEU A 190 6.54 -12.86 -9.21
N LEU A 191 7.82 -12.48 -9.07
CA LEU A 191 8.74 -13.11 -8.10
C LEU A 191 8.29 -12.90 -6.65
N GLY A 192 7.77 -11.71 -6.31
CA GLY A 192 7.23 -11.44 -4.99
C GLY A 192 5.96 -12.23 -4.70
N LEU A 193 5.07 -12.37 -5.69
CA LEU A 193 3.87 -13.18 -5.58
C LEU A 193 4.18 -14.67 -5.38
N THR A 194 5.20 -15.19 -6.08
CA THR A 194 5.65 -16.58 -5.88
C THR A 194 6.45 -16.77 -4.58
N ALA A 195 6.83 -15.67 -3.92
CA ALA A 195 7.53 -15.67 -2.64
C ALA A 195 6.62 -15.38 -1.44
N GLY A 196 5.30 -15.49 -1.59
CA GLY A 196 4.35 -15.42 -0.47
C GLY A 196 3.49 -14.15 -0.42
N ALA A 197 3.76 -13.15 -1.26
CA ALA A 197 2.81 -12.05 -1.43
C ALA A 197 1.52 -12.55 -2.11
N ASN A 198 0.39 -12.02 -1.67
CA ASN A 198 -0.93 -12.30 -2.22
C ASN A 198 -1.69 -11.03 -2.64
N THR A 199 -1.05 -9.87 -2.53
CA THR A 199 -1.64 -8.56 -2.81
C THR A 199 -0.68 -7.73 -3.66
N VAL A 200 -1.24 -7.01 -4.64
CA VAL A 200 -0.52 -6.07 -5.49
C VAL A 200 -1.34 -4.79 -5.65
N TYR A 201 -0.65 -3.68 -5.89
CA TYR A 201 -1.28 -2.38 -6.08
C TYR A 201 -1.36 -2.04 -7.56
N ALA A 202 -2.56 -1.73 -8.04
CA ALA A 202 -2.73 -1.03 -9.30
C ALA A 202 -2.41 0.46 -9.06
N GLU A 203 -1.70 1.08 -10.00
CA GLU A 203 -1.34 2.49 -9.92
C GLU A 203 -1.84 3.21 -11.17
N ALA A 204 -2.57 4.31 -10.98
CA ALA A 204 -2.99 5.23 -12.01
C ALA A 204 -2.87 6.66 -11.46
N GLY A 205 -2.35 7.57 -12.28
CA GLY A 205 -2.09 8.96 -11.91
C GLY A 205 -0.61 9.36 -12.10
N ALA A 206 -0.32 10.63 -11.85
CA ALA A 206 1.05 11.12 -11.78
C ALA A 206 1.69 10.63 -10.47
N ASN A 207 2.66 9.72 -10.56
CA ASN A 207 3.52 9.39 -9.44
C ASN A 207 4.30 10.67 -9.06
N PRO A 208 4.48 11.01 -7.77
CA PRO A 208 5.43 12.07 -7.37
C PRO A 208 6.85 11.85 -7.92
N ARG A 209 7.13 10.64 -8.41
CA ARG A 209 8.37 10.18 -9.02
C ARG A 209 8.38 10.33 -10.55
N ASP A 210 7.28 10.73 -11.18
CA ASP A 210 7.20 10.98 -12.61
C ASP A 210 7.69 12.39 -12.92
N LEU A 211 8.78 12.49 -13.69
CA LEU A 211 9.37 13.76 -14.11
C LEU A 211 8.60 14.43 -15.25
N GLU A 212 7.61 13.75 -15.85
CA GLU A 212 6.83 14.25 -16.98
C GLU A 212 5.34 14.36 -16.69
N LYS A 213 4.72 15.43 -17.21
CA LYS A 213 3.26 15.66 -17.17
C LYS A 213 2.46 14.70 -18.08
N ASN A 214 3.14 13.96 -18.95
CA ASN A 214 2.52 13.06 -19.92
C ASN A 214 2.77 11.61 -19.48
N THR A 215 1.71 10.96 -19.03
CA THR A 215 1.72 9.69 -18.29
C THR A 215 1.66 8.46 -19.20
N THR A 216 1.88 8.65 -20.50
CA THR A 216 1.65 7.67 -21.58
C THR A 216 2.68 6.53 -21.66
N GLY A 217 3.43 6.27 -20.58
CA GLY A 217 4.42 5.19 -20.49
C GLY A 217 4.70 4.69 -19.07
N HIS A 218 3.73 4.81 -18.16
CA HIS A 218 3.93 4.63 -16.73
C HIS A 218 4.35 3.22 -16.28
N ARG A 219 5.16 3.19 -15.21
CA ARG A 219 5.50 1.97 -14.44
C ARG A 219 4.29 1.37 -13.70
N GLY A 220 3.22 2.15 -13.55
CA GLY A 220 1.98 1.73 -12.92
C GLY A 220 1.23 0.69 -13.75
N ARG A 221 0.74 -0.36 -13.10
CA ARG A 221 -0.11 -1.38 -13.72
C ARG A 221 -1.57 -1.04 -13.45
N ASP A 222 -2.42 -1.21 -14.44
CA ASP A 222 -3.87 -1.14 -14.23
C ASP A 222 -4.40 -2.41 -13.53
N ILE A 223 -5.69 -2.41 -13.18
CA ILE A 223 -6.34 -3.52 -12.49
C ILE A 223 -6.27 -4.81 -13.31
N ALA A 224 -6.43 -4.73 -14.64
CA ALA A 224 -6.40 -5.90 -15.53
C ALA A 224 -5.01 -6.55 -15.58
N ALA A 225 -3.95 -5.75 -15.61
CA ALA A 225 -2.58 -6.21 -15.56
C ALA A 225 -2.24 -6.84 -14.19
N CYS A 226 -2.70 -6.25 -13.09
CA CYS A 226 -2.57 -6.84 -11.74
C CYS A 226 -3.32 -8.17 -11.63
N LYS A 227 -4.54 -8.25 -12.17
CA LYS A 227 -5.36 -9.48 -12.20
C LYS A 227 -4.67 -10.59 -12.99
N THR A 228 -4.13 -10.26 -14.16
CA THR A 228 -3.36 -11.19 -14.99
C THR A 228 -2.14 -11.69 -14.21
N MET A 229 -1.41 -10.80 -13.53
CA MET A 229 -0.24 -11.20 -12.75
C MET A 229 -0.60 -12.15 -11.59
N LEU A 230 -1.70 -11.90 -10.87
CA LEU A 230 -2.19 -12.81 -9.84
C LEU A 230 -2.55 -14.18 -10.44
N TYR A 231 -3.20 -14.19 -11.60
CA TYR A 231 -3.46 -15.44 -12.30
C TYR A 231 -2.15 -16.19 -12.63
N GLU A 232 -1.16 -15.52 -13.24
CA GLU A 232 0.13 -16.10 -13.61
C GLU A 232 0.90 -16.63 -12.39
N ALA A 233 0.71 -16.02 -11.22
CA ALA A 233 1.26 -16.48 -9.95
C ALA A 233 0.55 -17.72 -9.37
N GLY A 234 -0.53 -18.20 -10.01
CA GLY A 234 -1.27 -19.39 -9.60
C GLY A 234 -2.45 -19.13 -8.67
N PHE A 235 -2.88 -17.87 -8.47
CA PHE A 235 -4.06 -17.57 -7.67
C PHE A 235 -5.34 -17.93 -8.43
N GLY A 236 -6.27 -18.61 -7.74
CA GLY A 236 -7.56 -19.00 -8.30
C GLY A 236 -8.68 -17.96 -8.16
N ASN A 237 -8.56 -17.05 -7.18
CA ASN A 237 -9.58 -16.05 -6.89
C ASN A 237 -8.95 -14.69 -6.55
N LEU A 238 -9.64 -13.61 -6.90
CA LEU A 238 -9.35 -12.24 -6.52
C LEU A 238 -10.37 -11.79 -5.49
N LEU A 239 -9.92 -11.29 -4.33
CA LEU A 239 -10.81 -10.65 -3.36
C LEU A 239 -11.18 -9.25 -3.85
N THR A 240 -12.48 -8.94 -3.85
CA THR A 240 -13.01 -7.64 -4.30
C THR A 240 -13.59 -6.82 -3.15
N SER A 241 -13.89 -7.48 -2.03
CA SER A 241 -14.22 -6.85 -0.75
C SER A 241 -14.01 -7.88 0.38
N PRO A 242 -14.08 -7.48 1.66
CA PRO A 242 -14.05 -8.44 2.76
C PRO A 242 -15.10 -9.56 2.57
N GLY A 243 -14.64 -10.81 2.55
CA GLY A 243 -15.48 -11.99 2.38
C GLY A 243 -16.04 -12.25 0.98
N LYS A 244 -15.69 -11.44 -0.03
CA LYS A 244 -16.15 -11.60 -1.41
C LYS A 244 -14.98 -11.72 -2.37
N GLY A 245 -15.04 -12.70 -3.26
CA GLY A 245 -14.07 -12.86 -4.33
C GLY A 245 -14.72 -13.24 -5.65
N VAL A 246 -13.96 -13.05 -6.72
CA VAL A 246 -14.29 -13.46 -8.08
C VAL A 246 -13.24 -14.44 -8.58
N SER A 247 -13.65 -15.37 -9.44
CA SER A 247 -12.73 -16.34 -10.04
C SER A 247 -11.73 -15.63 -10.95
N LEU A 248 -10.45 -16.00 -10.83
CA LEU A 248 -9.42 -15.60 -11.77
C LEU A 248 -9.38 -16.51 -13.01
N ALA A 249 -10.12 -17.62 -13.04
CA ALA A 249 -10.11 -18.57 -14.17
C ALA A 249 -10.51 -17.93 -15.51
N ASP A 250 -11.33 -16.88 -15.48
CA ASP A 250 -11.74 -16.12 -16.67
C ASP A 250 -10.76 -14.98 -17.01
N GLY A 251 -9.70 -14.77 -16.23
CA GLY A 251 -8.71 -13.70 -16.42
C GLY A 251 -8.03 -13.72 -17.79
N TYR A 252 -7.94 -14.89 -18.43
CA TYR A 252 -7.46 -15.03 -19.82
C TYR A 252 -8.53 -14.90 -20.90
N ARG A 253 -9.82 -15.00 -20.55
CA ARG A 253 -10.92 -14.94 -21.53
C ARG A 253 -11.20 -13.52 -22.02
N HIS A 254 -10.53 -12.52 -21.45
CA HIS A 254 -10.65 -11.11 -21.82
C HIS A 254 -9.30 -10.53 -22.25
N LYS A 255 -8.60 -11.22 -23.17
CA LYS A 255 -7.67 -10.50 -24.06
C LYS A 255 -8.49 -9.85 -25.18
N PRO A 256 -8.34 -8.54 -25.45
CA PRO A 256 -8.88 -7.93 -26.65
C PRO A 256 -8.28 -8.57 -27.91
#